data_AF-A0A9E5NAX5-F1
#
_entry.id   AF-A0A9E5NAX5-F1
#
_cell.length_a   1.000
_cell.length_b   1.000
_cell.length_c   1.000
_cell.angle_alpha   90.00
_cell.angle_beta   90.00
_cell.angle_gamma   90.00
#
_symmetry.space_group_name_H-M   'P 1'
#
loop_
_entity.id
_entity.type
_entity.pdbx_description
1 polymer ?
#
loop_
_entity_poly.entity_id
_entity_poly.type
_entity_poly.pdbx_seq_one_letter_code
_entity_poly.pdbx_strand_id
1 'polypeptide(L)'
;MPFNGLATYDAFSAIGEDVSDLVAFLAPHETPLLDALGTSDYAAANVKHEWLEDSLNPSTDVVSTAVASTTAQTGVNVANSTYFRLGDIIQIDNEVMMVNSVFAANTIGVTRGYGGTSAAAHTAGATANIIGNAALEGEDTGEDRSTVPARKSNYCQIFKAGIKVSGTAQAVGWLGSANRLADAKVARLRELLRDLEKTILMGRTDVATIGSDTARRSMAGIVCSLATNVVSCGTLTESWLGNLLQSCYDQGSRDIDLILAPPKQKRIISAWNSSRVHVTNDETIFRNAVEVYESDFGVQRVIMSRWLP
;
A
#
# COMPACT_ATOMS: atom_id res chain seq x y z
N MET A 1 22.70 -32.36 -70.20
CA MET A 1 23.75 -31.35 -69.95
C MET A 1 23.68 -30.98 -68.49
N PRO A 2 24.76 -31.10 -67.71
CA PRO A 2 24.76 -30.67 -66.32
C PRO A 2 24.63 -29.13 -66.27
N PHE A 3 23.72 -28.63 -65.46
CA PHE A 3 23.48 -27.20 -65.27
C PHE A 3 24.61 -26.61 -64.42
N ASN A 4 25.69 -26.15 -65.07
CA ASN A 4 26.70 -25.33 -64.42
C ASN A 4 26.17 -23.88 -64.40
N GLY A 5 25.17 -23.64 -63.56
CA GLY A 5 24.60 -22.32 -63.32
C GLY A 5 25.51 -21.43 -62.47
N LEU A 6 25.32 -20.11 -62.58
CA LEU A 6 26.03 -19.08 -61.82
C LEU A 6 25.97 -19.39 -60.32
N ALA A 7 27.14 -19.53 -59.68
CA ALA A 7 27.19 -19.93 -58.28
C ALA A 7 26.88 -18.74 -57.37
N THR A 8 26.15 -18.99 -56.28
CA THR A 8 25.74 -17.94 -55.33
C THR A 8 26.92 -17.20 -54.70
N TYR A 9 28.10 -17.83 -54.63
CA TYR A 9 29.34 -17.19 -54.14
C TYR A 9 30.00 -16.25 -55.16
N ASP A 10 29.59 -16.22 -56.44
CA ASP A 10 30.17 -15.33 -57.46
C ASP A 10 29.35 -14.03 -57.64
N ALA A 11 28.20 -13.90 -56.97
CA ALA A 11 27.24 -12.81 -57.14
C ALA A 11 26.83 -12.13 -55.82
N PHE A 12 27.79 -11.90 -54.91
CA PHE A 12 27.53 -11.30 -53.59
C PHE A 12 26.76 -9.97 -53.61
N SER A 13 26.87 -9.18 -54.68
CA SER A 13 26.14 -7.89 -54.79
C SER A 13 24.64 -8.04 -55.09
N ALA A 14 24.18 -9.23 -55.46
CA ALA A 14 22.80 -9.53 -55.81
C ALA A 14 22.09 -10.43 -54.78
N ILE A 15 22.77 -10.84 -53.70
CA ILE A 15 22.20 -11.63 -52.61
C ILE A 15 21.37 -10.68 -51.72
N GLY A 16 20.08 -10.97 -51.54
CA GLY A 16 19.21 -10.21 -50.64
C GLY A 16 19.60 -10.41 -49.17
N GLU A 17 19.44 -9.36 -48.36
CA GLU A 17 19.65 -9.45 -46.91
C GLU A 17 18.53 -10.29 -46.27
N ASP A 18 18.89 -11.37 -45.57
CA ASP A 18 17.94 -12.14 -44.77
C ASP A 18 17.77 -11.45 -43.41
N VAL A 19 16.64 -10.76 -43.24
CA VAL A 19 16.32 -10.02 -42.02
C VAL A 19 15.02 -10.55 -41.46
N SER A 20 15.00 -10.79 -40.15
CA SER A 20 13.78 -11.20 -39.45
C SER A 20 12.69 -10.14 -39.60
N ASP A 21 11.50 -10.58 -39.99
CA ASP A 21 10.33 -9.72 -40.17
C ASP A 21 9.73 -9.24 -38.82
N LEU A 22 10.25 -9.71 -37.69
CA LEU A 22 9.73 -9.36 -36.36
C LEU A 22 10.76 -8.63 -35.51
N VAL A 23 10.45 -7.39 -35.15
CA VAL A 23 11.22 -6.63 -34.15
C VAL A 23 10.66 -6.93 -32.76
N ALA A 24 11.45 -7.62 -31.93
CA ALA A 24 11.07 -7.93 -30.56
C ALA A 24 11.16 -6.70 -29.64
N PHE A 25 10.12 -6.47 -28.83
CA PHE A 25 10.13 -5.42 -27.81
C PHE A 25 10.80 -5.93 -26.53
N LEU A 26 11.96 -5.37 -26.16
CA LEU A 26 12.65 -5.71 -24.90
C LEU A 26 12.19 -4.87 -23.69
N ALA A 27 11.23 -3.97 -23.85
CA ALA A 27 10.79 -3.08 -22.78
C ALA A 27 9.69 -3.74 -21.91
N PRO A 28 9.85 -3.75 -20.57
CA PRO A 28 8.79 -4.20 -19.67
C PRO A 28 7.61 -3.25 -19.72
N HIS A 29 6.42 -3.82 -19.89
CA HIS A 29 5.13 -3.11 -20.03
C HIS A 29 4.02 -3.73 -19.18
N GLU A 30 4.36 -4.68 -18.30
CA GLU A 30 3.42 -5.33 -17.39
C GLU A 30 2.89 -4.34 -16.35
N THR A 31 1.58 -4.38 -16.11
CA THR A 31 0.84 -3.56 -15.12
C THR A 31 0.06 -4.46 -14.16
N PRO A 32 0.77 -5.19 -13.28
CA PRO A 32 0.17 -6.22 -12.44
C PRO A 32 -0.73 -5.67 -11.34
N LEU A 33 -0.50 -4.45 -10.84
CA LEU A 33 -1.42 -3.83 -9.87
C LEU A 33 -2.72 -3.39 -10.54
N LEU A 34 -2.63 -2.74 -11.70
CA LEU A 34 -3.82 -2.29 -12.43
C LEU A 34 -4.73 -3.46 -12.82
N ASP A 35 -4.15 -4.59 -13.22
CA ASP A 35 -4.90 -5.82 -13.51
C ASP A 35 -5.58 -6.38 -12.25
N ALA A 36 -4.92 -6.28 -11.09
CA ALA A 36 -5.43 -6.79 -9.82
C ALA A 36 -6.53 -5.94 -9.19
N LEU A 37 -6.42 -4.61 -9.30
CA LEU A 37 -7.41 -3.64 -8.80
C LEU A 37 -8.63 -3.54 -9.72
N GLY A 38 -8.44 -3.82 -11.01
CA GLY A 38 -9.46 -3.67 -12.02
C GLY A 38 -9.81 -2.20 -12.29
N THR A 39 -10.90 -2.00 -13.03
CA THR A 39 -11.47 -0.67 -13.29
C THR A 39 -12.57 -0.38 -12.30
N SER A 40 -12.61 0.83 -11.75
CA SER A 40 -13.70 1.27 -10.89
C SER A 40 -15.03 1.32 -11.65
N ASP A 41 -16.11 0.87 -11.02
CA ASP A 41 -17.47 0.97 -11.59
C ASP A 41 -17.92 2.42 -11.79
N TYR A 42 -17.35 3.35 -11.02
CA TYR A 42 -17.67 4.77 -11.06
C TYR A 42 -16.51 5.58 -11.64
N ALA A 43 -16.75 6.23 -12.79
CA ALA A 43 -15.77 7.13 -13.38
C ALA A 43 -15.72 8.48 -12.64
N ALA A 44 -14.52 9.02 -12.44
CA ALA A 44 -14.35 10.37 -11.93
C ALA A 44 -14.77 11.40 -13.01
N ALA A 45 -15.89 12.10 -12.77
CA ALA A 45 -16.41 13.12 -13.68
C ALA A 45 -15.76 14.50 -13.49
N ASN A 46 -15.19 14.75 -12.31
CA ASN A 46 -14.53 16.01 -11.97
C ASN A 46 -13.02 15.80 -11.87
N VAL A 47 -12.27 16.89 -12.05
CA VAL A 47 -10.80 16.94 -11.95
C VAL A 47 -10.32 16.64 -10.53
N LYS A 48 -11.14 16.95 -9.53
CA LYS A 48 -10.94 16.59 -8.12
C LYS A 48 -11.99 15.55 -7.72
N HIS A 49 -11.53 14.42 -7.21
CA HIS A 49 -12.37 13.42 -6.58
C HIS A 49 -12.25 13.55 -5.07
N GLU A 50 -13.37 13.67 -4.37
CA GLU A 50 -13.41 13.82 -2.91
C GLU A 50 -14.26 12.71 -2.32
N TRP A 51 -13.86 12.25 -1.14
CA TRP A 51 -14.62 11.32 -0.31
C TRP A 51 -14.56 11.76 1.15
N LEU A 52 -15.55 11.33 1.93
CA LEU A 52 -15.60 11.57 3.38
C LEU A 52 -15.10 10.32 4.10
N GLU A 53 -14.20 10.52 5.05
CA GLU A 53 -13.78 9.49 6.00
C GLU A 53 -14.25 9.91 7.38
N ASP A 54 -14.81 8.97 8.12
CA ASP A 54 -15.17 9.15 9.52
C ASP A 54 -14.59 7.98 10.32
N SER A 55 -14.28 8.25 11.58
CA SER A 55 -13.72 7.27 12.50
C SER A 55 -14.54 7.30 13.77
N LEU A 56 -14.77 6.14 14.36
CA LEU A 56 -15.37 6.07 15.69
C LEU A 56 -14.43 6.72 16.73
N ASN A 57 -15.00 7.11 17.87
CA ASN A 57 -14.20 7.52 19.02
C ASN A 57 -13.14 6.45 19.36
N PRO A 58 -11.90 6.88 19.63
CA PRO A 58 -10.80 5.96 19.88
C PRO A 58 -11.03 5.20 21.19
N SER A 59 -10.71 3.91 21.17
CA SER A 59 -10.72 3.03 22.35
C SER A 59 -9.36 2.90 23.02
N THR A 60 -8.31 3.44 22.42
CA THR A 60 -6.95 3.39 22.96
C THR A 60 -6.26 4.75 22.88
N ASP A 61 -5.35 4.99 23.81
CA ASP A 61 -4.40 6.10 23.78
C ASP A 61 -3.02 5.60 24.26
N VAL A 62 -2.04 6.51 24.35
CA VAL A 62 -0.68 6.19 24.79
C VAL A 62 -0.29 7.01 26.01
N VAL A 63 0.38 6.38 26.97
CA VAL A 63 1.00 7.05 28.11
C VAL A 63 2.15 7.93 27.62
N SER A 64 2.04 9.25 27.77
CA SER A 64 3.02 10.19 27.22
C SER A 64 4.25 10.37 28.11
N THR A 65 4.12 10.09 29.41
CA THR A 65 5.22 10.19 30.38
C THR A 65 5.16 9.02 31.33
N ALA A 66 6.31 8.38 31.57
CA ALA A 66 6.38 7.19 32.40
C ALA A 66 5.79 7.45 33.80
N VAL A 67 4.93 6.54 34.24
CA VAL A 67 4.43 6.50 35.61
C VAL A 67 5.48 5.74 36.43
N ALA A 68 6.43 6.47 36.99
CA ALA A 68 7.57 5.88 37.71
C ALA A 68 7.20 5.34 39.11
N SER A 69 6.02 5.67 39.62
CA SER A 69 5.60 5.28 40.97
C SER A 69 4.83 3.97 40.97
N THR A 70 5.21 3.06 41.88
CA THR A 70 4.44 1.86 42.23
C THR A 70 3.35 2.15 43.28
N THR A 71 3.17 3.41 43.68
CA THR A 71 2.13 3.84 44.64
C THR A 71 1.50 5.21 44.28
N ALA A 72 0.20 5.35 44.54
CA ALA A 72 -0.59 6.58 44.77
C ALA A 72 -0.37 7.85 43.89
N GLN A 73 0.24 7.76 42.70
CA GLN A 73 0.22 8.87 41.74
C GLN A 73 -1.19 9.01 41.16
N THR A 74 -1.83 10.16 41.38
CA THR A 74 -3.22 10.41 40.96
C THR A 74 -3.34 11.01 39.57
N GLY A 75 -2.26 11.53 38.99
CA GLY A 75 -2.23 12.07 37.63
C GLY A 75 -1.43 11.19 36.68
N VAL A 76 -2.03 10.75 35.59
CA VAL A 76 -1.35 10.03 34.50
C VAL A 76 -1.37 10.90 33.25
N ASN A 77 -0.20 11.10 32.65
CA ASN A 77 -0.05 11.86 31.42
C ASN A 77 -0.28 10.95 30.21
N VAL A 78 -1.21 11.34 29.35
CA VAL A 78 -1.65 10.62 28.16
C VAL A 78 -1.47 11.48 26.93
N ALA A 79 -1.40 10.91 25.73
CA ALA A 79 -1.18 11.69 24.52
C ALA A 79 -2.38 12.58 24.17
N ASN A 80 -3.62 12.11 24.43
CA ASN A 80 -4.86 12.83 24.13
C ASN A 80 -5.87 12.67 25.28
N SER A 81 -5.93 13.67 26.17
CA SER A 81 -6.89 13.67 27.29
C SER A 81 -8.36 13.66 26.86
N THR A 82 -8.68 14.16 25.67
CA THR A 82 -10.06 14.24 25.14
C THR A 82 -10.67 12.87 24.82
N TYR A 83 -9.87 11.81 24.80
CA TYR A 83 -10.37 10.46 24.54
C TYR A 83 -11.08 9.86 25.75
N PHE A 84 -10.78 10.37 26.95
CA PHE A 84 -11.29 9.89 28.22
C PHE A 84 -12.43 10.77 28.72
N ARG A 85 -13.33 10.20 29.51
CA ARG A 85 -14.34 10.91 30.30
C ARG A 85 -14.30 10.45 31.75
N LEU A 86 -14.97 11.22 32.60
CA LEU A 86 -15.21 10.83 33.99
C LEU A 86 -15.90 9.46 34.03
N GLY A 87 -15.43 8.58 34.92
CA GLY A 87 -16.00 7.24 35.10
C GLY A 87 -15.46 6.18 34.13
N ASP A 88 -14.63 6.55 33.15
CA ASP A 88 -14.00 5.56 32.27
C ASP A 88 -13.08 4.63 33.07
N ILE A 89 -13.20 3.33 32.83
CA ILE A 89 -12.27 2.32 33.29
C ILE A 89 -11.23 2.14 32.18
N ILE A 90 -9.97 2.29 32.57
CA ILE A 90 -8.82 2.13 31.68
C ILE A 90 -7.96 0.97 32.17
N GLN A 91 -7.30 0.31 31.23
CA GLN A 91 -6.30 -0.71 31.51
C GLN A 91 -4.98 -0.30 30.87
N ILE A 92 -3.90 -0.37 31.67
CA ILE A 92 -2.53 -0.19 31.20
C ILE A 92 -1.75 -1.41 31.68
N ASP A 93 -1.16 -2.15 30.75
CA ASP A 93 -0.56 -3.45 31.02
C ASP A 93 -1.56 -4.38 31.74
N ASN A 94 -1.27 -4.77 32.99
CA ASN A 94 -2.14 -5.58 33.84
C ASN A 94 -2.87 -4.77 34.92
N GLU A 95 -2.67 -3.45 34.98
CA GLU A 95 -3.33 -2.59 35.96
C GLU A 95 -4.61 -1.99 35.37
N VAL A 96 -5.68 -2.04 36.16
CA VAL A 96 -6.92 -1.35 35.86
C VAL A 96 -7.03 -0.11 36.75
N MET A 97 -7.43 1.01 36.15
CA MET A 97 -7.60 2.30 36.82
C MET A 97 -8.94 2.90 36.44
N MET A 98 -9.53 3.68 37.34
CA MET A 98 -10.75 4.44 37.07
C MET A 98 -10.40 5.92 36.88
N VAL A 99 -10.97 6.55 35.86
CA VAL A 99 -10.77 7.98 35.57
C VAL A 99 -11.70 8.82 36.45
N ASN A 100 -11.13 9.65 37.31
CA ASN A 100 -11.82 10.55 38.23
C ASN A 100 -11.85 12.00 37.74
N SER A 101 -10.99 12.38 36.80
CA SER A 101 -10.99 13.72 36.20
C SER A 101 -10.17 13.73 34.92
N VAL A 102 -10.47 14.68 34.04
CA VAL A 102 -9.73 14.90 32.81
C VAL A 102 -9.28 16.36 32.79
N PHE A 103 -7.98 16.60 32.70
CA PHE A 103 -7.40 17.94 32.68
C PHE A 103 -6.89 18.30 31.30
N ALA A 104 -7.07 19.56 30.89
CA ALA A 104 -6.69 20.07 29.56
C ALA A 104 -5.18 20.01 29.24
N ALA A 105 -4.32 19.72 30.23
CA ALA A 105 -2.89 19.53 30.08
C ALA A 105 -2.50 18.07 29.74
N ASN A 106 -3.35 17.35 29.01
CA ASN A 106 -3.10 15.96 28.63
C ASN A 106 -2.81 15.04 29.84
N THR A 107 -3.50 15.32 30.95
CA THR A 107 -3.37 14.58 32.20
C THR A 107 -4.75 14.10 32.61
N ILE A 108 -4.87 12.83 32.94
CA ILE A 108 -6.07 12.24 33.53
C ILE A 108 -5.83 12.02 35.01
N GLY A 109 -6.79 12.42 35.84
CA GLY A 109 -6.81 12.06 37.24
C GLY A 109 -7.41 10.66 37.40
N VAL A 110 -6.69 9.73 38.01
CA VAL A 110 -7.10 8.32 38.12
C VAL A 110 -7.02 7.79 39.53
N THR A 111 -7.94 6.88 39.86
CA THR A 111 -7.82 5.96 40.99
C THR A 111 -7.14 4.69 40.49
N ARG A 112 -5.94 4.43 41.01
CA ARG A 112 -5.10 3.29 40.65
C ARG A 112 -5.53 2.01 41.36
N GLY A 113 -5.18 0.86 40.80
CA GLY A 113 -5.47 -0.44 41.41
C GLY A 113 -6.96 -0.77 41.55
N TYR A 114 -7.76 -0.34 40.57
CA TYR A 114 -9.19 -0.54 40.56
C TYR A 114 -9.54 -2.03 40.31
N GLY A 115 -10.64 -2.51 40.87
CA GLY A 115 -11.06 -3.90 40.68
C GLY A 115 -10.12 -4.95 41.30
N GLY A 116 -9.28 -4.56 42.26
CA GLY A 116 -8.36 -5.47 42.96
C GLY A 116 -7.00 -5.65 42.28
N THR A 117 -6.69 -4.89 41.22
CA THR A 117 -5.34 -4.86 40.63
C THR A 117 -4.39 -4.06 41.51
N SER A 118 -3.08 -4.32 41.41
CA SER A 118 -2.06 -3.56 42.13
C SER A 118 -1.50 -2.43 41.28
N ALA A 119 -1.17 -1.29 41.90
CA ALA A 119 -0.50 -0.19 41.22
C ALA A 119 0.91 -0.61 40.76
N ALA A 120 1.21 -0.43 39.47
CA ALA A 120 2.47 -0.80 38.83
C ALA A 120 3.24 0.44 38.33
N ALA A 121 4.46 0.27 37.84
CA ALA A 121 5.12 1.32 37.07
C ALA A 121 4.80 1.10 35.59
N HIS A 122 4.48 2.17 34.85
CA HIS A 122 4.21 2.10 33.41
C HIS A 122 5.24 2.93 32.65
N THR A 123 5.76 2.38 31.56
CA THR A 123 6.71 3.08 30.70
C THR A 123 5.99 4.13 29.85
N ALA A 124 6.73 5.17 29.42
CA ALA A 124 6.25 6.04 28.37
C ALA A 124 6.09 5.22 27.07
N GLY A 125 4.97 5.39 26.37
CA GLY A 125 4.63 4.58 25.21
C GLY A 125 3.74 3.38 25.51
N ALA A 126 3.42 3.08 26.77
CA ALA A 126 2.48 2.02 27.11
C ALA A 126 1.07 2.35 26.58
N THR A 127 0.37 1.35 26.04
CA THR A 127 -0.99 1.51 25.52
C THR A 127 -1.98 1.59 26.67
N ALA A 128 -2.77 2.66 26.72
CA ALA A 128 -3.90 2.81 27.60
C ALA A 128 -5.18 2.39 26.87
N ASN A 129 -5.74 1.25 27.25
CA ASN A 129 -6.97 0.72 26.67
C ASN A 129 -8.19 1.20 27.47
N ILE A 130 -9.18 1.78 26.80
CA ILE A 130 -10.44 2.22 27.40
C ILE A 130 -11.41 1.04 27.34
N ILE A 131 -11.73 0.48 28.50
CA ILE A 131 -12.66 -0.65 28.61
C ILE A 131 -14.10 -0.16 28.43
N GLY A 132 -14.43 0.99 29.04
CA GLY A 132 -15.76 1.59 28.97
C GLY A 132 -16.04 2.46 30.17
N ASN A 133 -17.20 3.14 30.15
CA ASN A 133 -17.62 4.01 31.25
C ASN A 133 -18.43 3.25 32.29
N ALA A 134 -18.05 3.40 33.55
CA ALA A 134 -18.84 3.01 34.71
C ALA A 134 -19.64 4.21 35.22
N ALA A 135 -20.75 4.52 34.54
CA ALA A 135 -21.66 5.59 34.95
C ALA A 135 -22.40 5.22 36.25
N LEU A 136 -22.70 6.22 37.08
CA LEU A 136 -23.45 6.03 38.32
C LEU A 136 -24.95 5.83 38.01
N GLU A 137 -25.64 5.08 38.87
CA GLU A 137 -27.09 4.89 38.73
C GLU A 137 -27.82 6.23 38.95
N GLY A 138 -28.54 6.69 37.92
CA GLY A 138 -29.26 7.96 37.95
C GLY A 138 -28.43 9.19 37.62
N GLU A 139 -27.19 9.01 37.12
CA GLU A 139 -26.36 10.12 36.62
C GLU A 139 -26.97 10.72 35.34
N ASP A 140 -26.91 12.06 35.23
CA ASP A 140 -27.30 12.76 34.01
C ASP A 140 -26.41 12.32 32.83
N THR A 141 -26.98 12.30 31.63
CA THR A 141 -26.23 11.96 30.43
C THR A 141 -25.11 12.97 30.18
N GLY A 142 -23.87 12.49 30.05
CA GLY A 142 -22.73 13.33 29.68
C GLY A 142 -22.84 13.92 28.27
N GLU A 143 -21.94 14.85 27.97
CA GLU A 143 -21.85 15.52 26.68
C GLU A 143 -21.67 14.54 25.51
N ASP A 144 -22.29 14.88 24.36
CA ASP A 144 -22.15 14.10 23.14
C ASP A 144 -20.73 14.21 22.56
N ARG A 145 -20.22 13.09 22.05
CA ARG A 145 -18.88 12.95 21.47
C ARG A 145 -18.96 12.50 20.02
N SER A 146 -19.88 13.08 19.26
CA SER A 146 -19.99 12.84 17.82
C SER A 146 -18.70 13.26 17.10
N THR A 147 -18.17 12.39 16.25
CA THR A 147 -17.07 12.73 15.34
C THR A 147 -17.62 13.42 14.09
N VAL A 148 -16.82 14.29 13.48
CA VAL A 148 -17.17 14.98 12.24
C VAL A 148 -16.40 14.36 11.10
N PRO A 149 -17.07 13.93 10.01
CA PRO A 149 -16.39 13.36 8.85
C PRO A 149 -15.36 14.32 8.24
N ALA A 150 -14.15 13.82 8.01
CA ALA A 150 -13.07 14.54 7.35
C ALA A 150 -13.14 14.37 5.83
N ARG A 151 -12.96 15.47 5.09
CA ARG A 151 -12.86 15.43 3.62
C ARG A 151 -11.45 15.01 3.19
N LYS A 152 -11.36 13.95 2.40
CA LYS A 152 -10.17 13.55 1.66
C LYS A 152 -10.37 13.80 0.16
N SER A 153 -9.26 13.93 -0.57
CA SER A 153 -9.34 14.19 -2.01
C SER A 153 -8.11 13.76 -2.78
N ASN A 154 -8.31 13.39 -4.04
CA ASN A 154 -7.25 13.19 -5.03
C ASN A 154 -7.59 13.94 -6.34
N TYR A 155 -6.58 14.15 -7.17
CA TYR A 155 -6.70 14.84 -8.45
C TYR A 155 -6.44 13.90 -9.62
N CYS A 156 -7.21 14.06 -10.70
CA CYS A 156 -6.95 13.37 -11.96
C CYS A 156 -5.77 14.00 -12.71
N GLN A 157 -4.87 13.15 -13.23
CA GLN A 157 -3.72 13.56 -14.05
C GLN A 157 -3.94 13.21 -15.53
N ILE A 158 -3.41 14.04 -16.42
CA ILE A 158 -3.46 13.81 -17.87
C ILE A 158 -2.17 13.11 -18.33
N PHE A 159 -2.32 11.95 -18.96
CA PHE A 159 -1.23 11.23 -19.61
C PHE A 159 -1.24 11.48 -21.11
N LYS A 160 -0.11 11.89 -21.68
CA LYS A 160 0.02 12.14 -23.13
C LYS A 160 1.36 11.66 -23.66
N ALA A 161 1.34 10.97 -24.79
CA ALA A 161 2.52 10.60 -25.56
C ALA A 161 2.30 11.00 -27.02
N GLY A 162 3.26 11.74 -27.60
CA GLY A 162 3.21 12.19 -28.99
C GLY A 162 3.92 11.22 -29.93
N ILE A 163 3.38 11.04 -31.13
CA ILE A 163 4.02 10.29 -32.22
C ILE A 163 4.16 11.23 -33.41
N LYS A 164 5.33 11.24 -34.04
CA LYS A 164 5.58 11.99 -35.27
C LYS A 164 6.28 11.07 -36.26
N VAL A 165 5.68 10.87 -37.42
CA VAL A 165 6.24 10.11 -38.54
C VAL A 165 6.08 10.95 -39.80
N SER A 166 7.15 11.10 -40.58
CA SER A 166 7.10 11.81 -41.87
C SER A 166 6.34 10.99 -42.91
N GLY A 167 5.65 11.63 -43.86
CA GLY A 167 4.97 10.95 -44.96
C GLY A 167 5.93 10.10 -45.81
N THR A 168 7.16 10.58 -46.02
CA THR A 168 8.21 9.79 -46.72
C THR A 168 8.61 8.56 -45.91
N ALA A 169 8.76 8.71 -44.60
CA ALA A 169 9.06 7.60 -43.69
C ALA A 169 7.89 6.63 -43.55
N GLN A 170 6.66 7.00 -43.87
CA GLN A 170 5.54 6.06 -43.90
C GLN A 170 5.44 5.31 -45.24
N ALA A 171 5.92 5.92 -46.34
CA ALA A 171 5.87 5.32 -47.68
C ALA A 171 7.01 4.33 -47.98
N VAL A 172 8.15 4.47 -47.29
CA VAL A 172 9.29 3.54 -47.44
C VAL A 172 8.93 2.16 -46.86
N GLY A 173 9.29 1.09 -47.57
CA GLY A 173 9.20 -0.28 -47.08
C GLY A 173 10.28 -0.54 -46.04
N TRP A 174 9.92 -0.51 -44.76
CA TRP A 174 10.84 -0.82 -43.68
C TRP A 174 10.93 -2.33 -43.46
N LEU A 175 12.15 -2.79 -43.19
CA LEU A 175 12.37 -4.14 -42.71
C LEU A 175 11.76 -4.30 -41.31
N GLY A 176 11.01 -5.38 -41.10
CA GLY A 176 10.44 -5.76 -39.81
C GLY A 176 9.26 -4.92 -39.30
N SER A 177 8.65 -4.08 -40.14
CA SER A 177 7.47 -3.29 -39.79
C SER A 177 6.66 -2.92 -41.04
N ALA A 178 5.49 -3.53 -41.19
CA ALA A 178 4.56 -3.21 -42.28
C ALA A 178 3.99 -1.78 -42.16
N ASN A 179 3.83 -1.25 -40.93
CA ASN A 179 3.37 0.12 -40.71
C ASN A 179 3.97 0.72 -39.43
N ARG A 180 5.03 1.53 -39.60
CA ARG A 180 5.73 2.26 -38.54
C ARG A 180 4.82 3.08 -37.63
N LEU A 181 3.75 3.66 -38.18
CA LEU A 181 2.84 4.49 -37.40
C LEU A 181 1.94 3.65 -36.48
N ALA A 182 1.53 2.45 -36.93
CA ALA A 182 0.77 1.52 -36.09
C ALA A 182 1.64 0.97 -34.95
N ASP A 183 2.88 0.56 -35.24
CA ASP A 183 3.79 0.03 -34.23
C ASP A 183 4.15 1.10 -33.18
N ALA A 184 4.40 2.33 -33.62
CA ALA A 184 4.62 3.45 -32.71
C ALA A 184 3.41 3.73 -31.81
N LYS A 185 2.17 3.60 -32.33
CA LYS A 185 0.94 3.74 -31.53
C LYS A 185 0.86 2.68 -30.43
N VAL A 186 1.08 1.41 -30.78
CA VAL A 186 1.05 0.32 -29.81
C VAL A 186 2.13 0.50 -28.75
N ALA A 187 3.34 0.90 -29.15
CA ALA A 187 4.43 1.19 -28.23
C ALA A 187 4.04 2.32 -27.25
N ARG A 188 3.55 3.47 -27.73
CA ARG A 188 3.16 4.58 -26.86
C ARG A 188 1.98 4.26 -25.96
N LEU A 189 1.00 3.46 -26.40
CA LEU A 189 -0.08 3.01 -25.54
C LEU A 189 0.42 2.14 -24.38
N ARG A 190 1.35 1.21 -24.66
CA ARG A 190 1.99 0.39 -23.62
C ARG A 190 2.82 1.22 -22.64
N GLU A 191 3.53 2.23 -23.13
CA GLU A 191 4.25 3.16 -22.26
C GLU A 191 3.32 3.97 -21.36
N LEU A 192 2.18 4.44 -21.88
CA LEU A 192 1.19 5.17 -21.09
C LEU A 192 0.57 4.30 -19.99
N LEU A 193 0.27 3.03 -20.27
CA LEU A 193 -0.23 2.09 -19.26
C LEU A 193 0.81 1.85 -18.16
N ARG A 194 2.08 1.68 -18.54
CA ARG A 194 3.18 1.57 -17.58
C ARG A 194 3.35 2.83 -16.75
N ASP A 195 3.22 4.00 -17.36
CA ASP A 195 3.35 5.27 -16.64
C ASP A 195 2.17 5.47 -15.68
N LEU A 196 0.96 5.03 -16.05
CA LEU A 196 -0.20 5.01 -15.16
C LEU A 196 0.06 4.15 -13.92
N GLU A 197 0.49 2.90 -14.09
CA GLU A 197 0.86 1.99 -12.99
C GLU A 197 1.89 2.63 -12.03
N LYS A 198 2.94 3.25 -12.58
CA LYS A 198 3.94 3.97 -11.79
C LYS A 198 3.35 5.15 -11.02
N THR A 199 2.44 5.92 -11.63
CA THR A 199 1.80 7.04 -10.94
C THR A 199 0.81 6.60 -9.87
N ILE A 200 0.12 5.48 -10.04
CA ILE A 200 -0.74 4.92 -8.99
C ILE A 200 0.11 4.52 -7.77
N LEU A 201 1.31 3.99 -8.00
CA LEU A 201 2.21 3.58 -6.92
C LEU A 201 2.94 4.76 -6.26
N MET A 202 3.63 5.55 -7.07
CA MET A 202 4.64 6.54 -6.65
C MET A 202 4.24 7.98 -6.99
N GLY A 203 3.02 8.21 -7.46
CA GLY A 203 2.52 9.54 -7.76
C GLY A 203 2.60 10.45 -6.55
N ARG A 204 2.94 11.71 -6.79
CA ARG A 204 3.06 12.72 -5.74
C ARG A 204 2.28 13.96 -6.13
N THR A 205 1.39 14.39 -5.24
CA THR A 205 0.77 15.71 -5.32
C THR A 205 1.63 16.71 -4.58
N ASP A 206 1.77 17.89 -5.16
CA ASP A 206 2.02 19.07 -4.34
C ASP A 206 0.70 19.52 -3.72
N VAL A 207 0.75 19.91 -2.45
CA VAL A 207 -0.45 20.17 -1.63
C VAL A 207 -1.20 21.36 -2.23
N ALA A 208 -2.32 21.09 -2.90
CA ALA A 208 -3.29 22.07 -3.45
C ALA A 208 -3.13 22.58 -4.91
N THR A 209 -2.44 21.89 -5.82
CA THR A 209 -2.39 22.37 -7.20
C THR A 209 -3.59 21.90 -8.03
N ILE A 210 -4.64 22.73 -8.09
CA ILE A 210 -5.72 22.65 -9.10
C ILE A 210 -5.14 22.78 -10.52
N GLY A 211 -3.84 23.05 -10.69
CA GLY A 211 -3.20 23.23 -11.99
C GLY A 211 -3.43 24.64 -12.52
N SER A 212 -2.52 25.12 -13.35
CA SER A 212 -2.63 26.38 -14.06
C SER A 212 -2.01 26.24 -15.45
N ASP A 213 -1.99 27.31 -16.24
CA ASP A 213 -1.31 27.32 -17.54
C ASP A 213 0.20 27.03 -17.43
N THR A 214 0.79 27.25 -16.25
CA THR A 214 2.21 27.02 -15.97
C THR A 214 2.46 25.87 -14.98
N ALA A 215 1.48 25.53 -14.13
CA ALA A 215 1.59 24.50 -13.12
C ALA A 215 0.87 23.22 -13.55
N ARG A 216 1.62 22.10 -13.57
CA ARG A 216 1.05 20.79 -13.90
C ARG A 216 0.28 20.23 -12.70
N ARG A 217 -0.85 19.60 -12.99
CA ARG A 217 -1.60 18.79 -12.01
C ARG A 217 -1.03 17.37 -11.98
N SER A 218 -0.81 16.84 -10.79
CA SER A 218 -0.34 15.48 -10.56
C SER A 218 -1.27 14.72 -9.62
N MET A 219 -1.35 13.40 -9.81
CA MET A 219 -2.13 12.50 -8.97
C MET A 219 -1.29 12.01 -7.79
N ALA A 220 -1.91 11.84 -6.61
CA ALA A 220 -1.27 11.20 -5.47
C ALA A 220 -1.38 9.68 -5.62
N GLY A 221 -0.25 9.00 -5.51
CA GLY A 221 -0.17 7.54 -5.48
C GLY A 221 -0.22 6.99 -4.06
N ILE A 222 -0.34 5.67 -3.97
CA ILE A 222 -0.57 4.92 -2.72
C ILE A 222 0.53 5.20 -1.69
N VAL A 223 1.81 5.18 -2.08
CA VAL A 223 2.91 5.39 -1.13
C VAL A 223 2.91 6.80 -0.55
N CYS A 224 2.53 7.81 -1.34
CA CYS A 224 2.46 9.18 -0.84
C CYS A 224 1.24 9.41 0.08
N SER A 225 0.18 8.61 -0.05
CA SER A 225 -0.98 8.69 0.85
C SER A 225 -0.75 8.04 2.22
N LEU A 226 0.32 7.25 2.39
CA LEU A 226 0.67 6.63 3.67
C LEU A 226 1.49 7.62 4.51
N ALA A 227 0.96 8.01 5.68
CA ALA A 227 1.66 8.91 6.61
C ALA A 227 2.15 8.20 7.88
N THR A 228 1.25 7.55 8.62
CA THR A 228 1.56 6.93 9.92
C THR A 228 1.82 5.44 9.83
N ASN A 229 1.24 4.76 8.85
CA ASN A 229 1.28 3.29 8.71
C ASN A 229 2.52 2.85 7.92
N VAL A 230 3.70 3.33 8.30
CA VAL A 230 4.98 3.01 7.66
C VAL A 230 5.87 2.30 8.67
N VAL A 231 6.14 1.01 8.42
CA VAL A 231 6.93 0.16 9.31
C VAL A 231 8.15 -0.38 8.56
N SER A 232 9.32 -0.38 9.21
CA SER A 232 10.56 -0.90 8.64
C SER A 232 11.00 -2.19 9.32
N CYS A 233 11.53 -3.14 8.54
CA CYS A 233 12.25 -4.30 9.05
C CYS A 233 13.65 -4.41 8.44
N GLY A 234 14.59 -4.97 9.18
CA GLY A 234 15.90 -5.32 8.64
C GLY A 234 15.85 -6.54 7.74
N THR A 235 15.15 -7.59 8.17
CA THR A 235 14.94 -8.84 7.43
C THR A 235 13.45 -9.16 7.38
N LEU A 236 12.95 -9.43 6.18
CA LEU A 236 11.57 -9.85 5.97
C LEU A 236 11.40 -11.32 6.37
N THR A 237 10.84 -11.57 7.54
CA THR A 237 10.52 -12.92 8.05
C THR A 237 9.00 -13.14 8.04
N GLU A 238 8.58 -14.40 8.04
CA GLU A 238 7.15 -14.75 8.11
C GLU A 238 6.50 -14.20 9.38
N SER A 239 7.16 -14.34 10.54
CA SER A 239 6.66 -13.76 11.80
C SER A 239 6.54 -12.24 11.75
N TRP A 240 7.45 -11.54 11.05
CA TRP A 240 7.33 -10.10 10.91
C TRP A 240 6.11 -9.71 10.05
N LEU A 241 5.85 -10.44 8.95
CA LEU A 241 4.64 -10.22 8.15
C LEU A 241 3.38 -10.52 8.99
N GLY A 242 3.38 -11.59 9.78
CA GLY A 242 2.28 -11.91 10.70
C GLY A 242 2.00 -10.78 11.70
N ASN A 243 3.06 -10.20 12.31
CA ASN A 243 2.92 -9.05 13.21
C ASN A 243 2.38 -7.80 12.49
N LEU A 244 2.76 -7.58 11.23
CA LEU A 244 2.22 -6.49 10.41
C LEU A 244 0.72 -6.69 10.16
N LEU A 245 0.29 -7.89 9.76
CA LEU A 245 -1.12 -8.22 9.57
C LEU A 245 -1.92 -8.07 10.88
N GLN A 246 -1.34 -8.48 12.01
CA GLN A 246 -1.94 -8.25 13.33
C GLN A 246 -2.14 -6.76 13.62
N SER A 247 -1.14 -5.91 13.36
CA SER A 247 -1.29 -4.47 13.56
C SER A 247 -2.38 -3.84 12.69
N CYS A 248 -2.61 -4.36 11.49
CA CYS A 248 -3.72 -3.94 10.65
C CYS A 248 -5.07 -4.38 11.24
N TYR A 249 -5.13 -5.59 11.79
CA TYR A 249 -6.31 -6.09 12.50
C TYR A 249 -6.64 -5.24 13.73
N ASP A 250 -5.64 -4.89 14.54
CA ASP A 250 -5.81 -4.04 15.72
C ASP A 250 -6.31 -2.63 15.36
N GLN A 251 -5.99 -2.15 14.15
CA GLN A 251 -6.51 -0.90 13.59
C GLN A 251 -7.90 -1.03 12.94
N GLY A 252 -8.54 -2.20 13.03
CA GLY A 252 -9.91 -2.45 12.57
C GLY A 252 -10.03 -3.02 11.16
N SER A 253 -8.93 -3.35 10.49
CA SER A 253 -8.97 -4.00 9.17
C SER A 253 -9.03 -5.51 9.31
N ARG A 254 -10.19 -6.12 9.09
CA ARG A 254 -10.36 -7.58 9.20
C ARG A 254 -9.85 -8.34 7.99
N ASP A 255 -10.05 -7.80 6.79
CA ASP A 255 -9.79 -8.50 5.53
C ASP A 255 -8.67 -7.78 4.77
N ILE A 256 -7.54 -8.45 4.59
CA ILE A 256 -6.40 -7.96 3.81
C ILE A 256 -6.27 -8.85 2.59
N ASP A 257 -6.56 -8.30 1.41
CA ASP A 257 -6.72 -9.11 0.18
C ASP A 257 -5.46 -9.18 -0.70
N LEU A 258 -4.60 -8.16 -0.65
CA LEU A 258 -3.51 -7.98 -1.60
C LEU A 258 -2.20 -7.62 -0.91
N ILE A 259 -1.15 -8.41 -1.21
CA ILE A 259 0.23 -8.06 -0.91
C ILE A 259 0.93 -7.73 -2.24
N LEU A 260 1.38 -6.49 -2.36
CA LEU A 260 2.21 -6.05 -3.48
C LEU A 260 3.68 -6.03 -3.07
N ALA A 261 4.53 -6.78 -3.79
CA ALA A 261 5.94 -6.90 -3.46
C ALA A 261 6.85 -6.70 -4.70
N PRO A 262 8.04 -6.10 -4.55
CA PRO A 262 9.07 -6.15 -5.58
C PRO A 262 9.63 -7.57 -5.74
N PRO A 263 10.33 -7.86 -6.85
CA PRO A 263 10.86 -9.20 -7.13
C PRO A 263 11.77 -9.75 -6.02
N LYS A 264 12.55 -8.90 -5.36
CA LYS A 264 13.46 -9.32 -4.27
C LYS A 264 12.67 -9.84 -3.07
N GLN A 265 11.63 -9.12 -2.65
CA GLN A 265 10.79 -9.48 -1.51
C GLN A 265 9.89 -10.67 -1.84
N LYS A 266 9.31 -10.73 -3.06
CA LYS A 266 8.51 -11.90 -3.48
C LYS A 266 9.32 -13.19 -3.45
N ARG A 267 10.60 -13.16 -3.84
CA ARG A 267 11.48 -14.33 -3.73
C ARG A 267 11.70 -14.78 -2.29
N ILE A 268 11.75 -13.85 -1.33
CA ILE A 268 11.86 -14.17 0.10
C ILE A 268 10.56 -14.81 0.59
N ILE A 269 9.40 -14.25 0.23
CA ILE A 269 8.09 -14.79 0.58
C ILE A 269 7.95 -16.23 0.06
N SER A 270 8.30 -16.47 -1.21
CA SER A 270 8.31 -17.83 -1.77
C SER A 270 9.28 -18.79 -1.08
N ALA A 271 10.34 -18.29 -0.43
CA ALA A 271 11.34 -19.12 0.21
C ALA A 271 10.92 -19.61 1.61
N TRP A 272 9.90 -19.02 2.25
CA TRP A 272 9.49 -19.38 3.61
C TRP A 272 9.06 -20.84 3.76
N ASN A 273 8.48 -21.42 2.70
CA ASN A 273 8.04 -22.82 2.71
C ASN A 273 9.05 -23.81 2.10
N SER A 274 10.27 -23.37 1.77
CA SER A 274 11.24 -24.21 1.04
C SER A 274 11.65 -25.49 1.78
N SER A 275 11.50 -25.54 3.11
CA SER A 275 11.80 -26.72 3.93
C SER A 275 10.65 -27.72 4.08
N ARG A 276 9.40 -27.35 3.73
CA ARG A 276 8.23 -28.24 3.87
C ARG A 276 7.72 -28.81 2.54
N VAL A 277 8.34 -28.43 1.42
CA VAL A 277 8.07 -29.02 0.10
C VAL A 277 8.66 -30.44 0.06
N HIS A 278 7.80 -31.44 0.00
CA HIS A 278 8.21 -32.82 -0.26
C HIS A 278 8.41 -32.97 -1.78
N VAL A 279 9.64 -33.24 -2.21
CA VAL A 279 9.97 -33.46 -3.62
C VAL A 279 9.99 -34.97 -3.86
N THR A 280 9.08 -35.48 -4.71
CA THR A 280 9.19 -36.83 -5.26
C THR A 280 10.06 -36.80 -6.51
N ASN A 281 11.08 -37.67 -6.59
CA ASN A 281 12.14 -37.66 -7.63
C ASN A 281 11.68 -38.00 -9.07
N ASP A 282 10.39 -38.17 -9.32
CA ASP A 282 9.85 -38.57 -10.64
C ASP A 282 9.32 -37.39 -11.48
N GLU A 283 9.26 -36.17 -10.92
CA GLU A 283 8.77 -35.00 -11.66
C GLU A 283 9.91 -34.14 -12.24
N THR A 284 9.81 -33.78 -13.53
CA THR A 284 10.78 -32.92 -14.23
C THR A 284 10.58 -31.42 -13.97
N ILE A 285 9.61 -31.03 -13.13
CA ILE A 285 9.25 -29.64 -12.84
C ILE A 285 9.31 -29.38 -11.33
N PHE A 286 10.16 -28.45 -10.91
CA PHE A 286 10.21 -27.98 -9.52
C PHE A 286 9.41 -26.66 -9.39
N ARG A 287 8.40 -26.63 -8.52
CA ARG A 287 7.57 -25.45 -8.25
C ARG A 287 7.76 -24.99 -6.80
N ASN A 288 8.20 -23.75 -6.62
CA ASN A 288 8.32 -23.13 -5.30
C ASN A 288 7.99 -21.63 -5.40
N ALA A 289 6.71 -21.34 -5.56
CA ALA A 289 6.19 -19.97 -5.65
C ALA A 289 4.91 -19.86 -4.81
N VAL A 290 4.82 -18.80 -4.00
CA VAL A 290 3.63 -18.46 -3.23
C VAL A 290 2.87 -17.37 -3.99
N GLU A 291 1.70 -17.72 -4.52
CA GLU A 291 0.78 -16.80 -5.21
C GLU A 291 -0.35 -16.33 -4.29
N VAL A 292 -0.76 -17.21 -3.37
CA VAL A 292 -1.75 -16.94 -2.34
C VAL A 292 -1.11 -17.31 -1.01
N TYR A 293 -1.10 -16.37 -0.08
CA TYR A 293 -0.66 -16.55 1.29
C TYR A 293 -1.89 -16.56 2.17
N GLU A 294 -2.13 -17.63 2.90
CA GLU A 294 -3.21 -17.71 3.88
C GLU A 294 -2.59 -17.59 5.27
N SER A 295 -3.05 -16.58 6.00
CA SER A 295 -2.65 -16.31 7.38
C SER A 295 -3.87 -16.38 8.29
N ASP A 296 -3.64 -16.32 9.61
CA ASP A 296 -4.73 -16.24 10.59
C ASP A 296 -5.63 -14.99 10.39
N PHE A 297 -5.16 -14.01 9.62
CA PHE A 297 -5.86 -12.76 9.27
C PHE A 297 -6.47 -12.78 7.86
N GLY A 298 -6.62 -13.96 7.25
CA GLY A 298 -7.29 -14.15 5.96
C GLY A 298 -6.35 -14.50 4.81
N VAL A 299 -6.89 -14.46 3.59
CA VAL A 299 -6.22 -14.92 2.37
C VAL A 299 -5.71 -13.72 1.57
N GLN A 300 -4.38 -13.58 1.49
CA GLN A 300 -3.69 -12.53 0.76
C GLN A 300 -3.19 -13.03 -0.60
N ARG A 301 -3.53 -12.34 -1.69
CA ARG A 301 -2.92 -12.57 -3.01
C ARG A 301 -1.59 -11.82 -3.14
N VAL A 302 -0.52 -12.55 -3.47
CA VAL A 302 0.85 -12.00 -3.54
C VAL A 302 1.24 -11.67 -4.99
N ILE A 303 1.17 -10.39 -5.33
CA ILE A 303 1.46 -9.89 -6.67
C ILE A 303 2.84 -9.25 -6.73
N MET A 304 3.56 -9.56 -7.81
CA MET A 304 4.86 -8.97 -8.08
C MET A 304 4.68 -7.69 -8.89
N SER A 305 5.26 -6.58 -8.45
CA SER A 305 5.40 -5.39 -9.29
C SER A 305 6.85 -4.96 -9.40
N ARG A 306 7.28 -4.66 -10.63
CA ARG A 306 8.64 -4.14 -10.90
C ARG A 306 8.81 -2.67 -10.53
N TRP A 307 7.69 -1.96 -10.35
CA TRP A 307 7.67 -0.50 -10.22
C TRP A 307 7.71 -0.03 -8.76
N LEU A 308 7.62 -0.97 -7.82
CA LEU A 308 7.78 -0.71 -6.40
C LEU A 308 9.29 -0.68 -6.06
N PRO A 309 9.76 0.32 -5.28
CA PRO A 309 11.18 0.50 -4.97
C PRO A 309 11.77 -0.62 -4.10
#